data_AF-A0AAW9EEV6-F1
#
_entry.id   AF-A0AAW9EEV6-F1
#
_cell.length_a   1.000
_cell.length_b   1.000
_cell.length_c   1.000
_cell.angle_alpha   90.00
_cell.angle_beta   90.00
_cell.angle_gamma   90.00
#
_symmetry.space_group_name_H-M   'P 1'
#
loop_
_entity.id
_entity.type
_entity.pdbx_description
1 polymer ?
#
loop_
_entity_poly.entity_id
_entity_poly.type
_entity_poly.pdbx_seq_one_letter_code
_entity_poly.pdbx_strand_id
1 'polypeptide(L)' 'PKTVRFTDLHQWICDLEEFDDDPQASNEKILEAILLVWLDEAE' A
#
# COMPACT_ATOMS: atom_id res chain seq x y z
N PRO A 1 7.31 -5.34 -6.49
CA PRO A 1 5.99 -4.63 -6.49
C PRO A 1 5.40 -4.26 -7.87
N LYS A 2 6.14 -4.38 -8.99
CA LYS A 2 5.74 -3.87 -10.33
C LYS A 2 4.41 -4.42 -10.89
N THR A 3 3.89 -5.53 -10.36
CA THR A 3 2.63 -6.16 -10.79
C THR A 3 1.54 -6.16 -9.71
N VAL A 4 1.76 -5.50 -8.58
CA VAL A 4 0.81 -5.47 -7.45
C VAL A 4 -0.34 -4.51 -7.80
N ARG A 5 -1.59 -4.97 -7.62
CA ARG A 5 -2.79 -4.14 -7.80
C ARG A 5 -3.06 -3.34 -6.52
N PHE A 6 -3.64 -2.14 -6.64
CA PHE A 6 -3.99 -1.33 -5.48
C PHE A 6 -4.94 -2.02 -4.49
N THR A 7 -5.86 -2.85 -4.97
CA THR A 7 -6.74 -3.64 -4.08
C THR A 7 -5.95 -4.64 -3.24
N ASP A 8 -4.94 -5.27 -3.82
CA ASP A 8 -4.10 -6.24 -3.12
C ASP A 8 -3.17 -5.50 -2.14
N LEU A 9 -2.59 -4.39 -2.57
CA LEU A 9 -1.74 -3.54 -1.73
C LEU A 9 -2.51 -3.00 -0.51
N HIS A 10 -3.71 -2.49 -0.71
CA HIS A 10 -4.58 -1.99 0.35
C HIS A 10 -4.89 -3.08 1.37
N GLN A 11 -5.27 -4.28 0.91
CA GLN A 11 -5.53 -5.41 1.78
C GLN A 11 -4.30 -5.77 2.61
N TRP A 12 -3.13 -5.89 1.97
CA TRP A 12 -1.89 -6.24 2.68
C TRP A 12 -1.49 -5.20 3.73
N ILE A 13 -1.68 -3.91 3.44
CA ILE A 13 -1.41 -2.84 4.41
C ILE A 13 -2.36 -2.94 5.60
N CYS A 14 -3.66 -3.14 5.36
CA CYS A 14 -4.66 -3.25 6.43
C CYS A 14 -4.48 -4.52 7.28
N ASP A 15 -3.85 -5.56 6.72
CA ASP A 15 -3.57 -6.82 7.41
C ASP A 15 -2.24 -6.79 8.21
N LEU A 16 -1.47 -5.68 8.16
CA LEU A 16 -0.25 -5.56 8.98
C LEU A 16 -0.61 -5.46 10.46
N GLU A 17 0.07 -6.22 11.31
CA GLU A 17 -0.12 -6.20 12.77
C GLU A 17 0.10 -4.80 13.37
N GLU A 18 0.96 -3.99 12.75
CA GLU A 18 1.30 -2.64 13.18
C GLU A 18 0.47 -1.54 12.49
N PHE A 19 -0.52 -1.89 11.66
CA PHE A 19 -1.39 -0.90 11.03
C PHE A 19 -2.43 -0.37 12.03
N ASP A 20 -2.39 0.94 12.30
CA ASP A 20 -3.21 1.63 13.30
C ASP A 20 -3.95 2.86 12.72
N ASP A 21 -4.21 2.87 11.41
CA ASP A 21 -4.94 3.95 10.74
C ASP A 21 -6.28 3.46 10.16
N ASP A 22 -7.11 4.37 9.63
CA ASP A 22 -8.42 4.04 9.06
C ASP A 22 -8.27 3.37 7.67
N PRO A 23 -8.68 2.09 7.48
CA PRO A 23 -8.67 1.44 6.17
C PRO A 23 -9.45 2.20 5.09
N GLN A 24 -10.49 2.94 5.48
CA GLN A 24 -11.40 3.67 4.59
C GLN A 24 -10.87 5.05 4.18
N ALA A 25 -9.82 5.55 4.84
CA ALA A 25 -9.17 6.81 4.47
C ALA A 25 -8.21 6.66 3.28
N SER A 26 -7.93 5.42 2.86
CA SER A 26 -7.09 5.14 1.69
C SER A 26 -7.72 5.63 0.37
N ASN A 27 -6.86 6.02 -0.57
CA ASN A 27 -7.24 6.39 -1.93
C ASN A 27 -6.08 6.11 -2.89
N GLU A 28 -6.32 6.25 -4.20
CA GLU A 28 -5.30 5.93 -5.22
C GLU A 28 -3.99 6.68 -5.01
N LYS A 29 -4.01 7.96 -4.59
CA LYS A 29 -2.78 8.74 -4.38
C LYS A 29 -1.96 8.23 -3.21
N ILE A 30 -2.61 7.80 -2.13
CA ILE A 30 -1.93 7.23 -0.95
C ILE A 30 -1.30 5.89 -1.34
N LEU A 31 -2.06 5.01 -1.99
CA LEU A 31 -1.58 3.69 -2.39
C LEU A 31 -0.48 3.78 -3.45
N GLU A 32 -0.56 4.75 -4.37
CA GLU A 32 0.49 5.05 -5.35
C GLU A 32 1.79 5.49 -4.66
N ALA A 33 1.72 6.40 -3.68
CA ALA A 33 2.90 6.86 -2.94
C ALA A 33 3.60 5.69 -2.23
N ILE A 34 2.83 4.81 -1.58
CA ILE A 34 3.37 3.61 -0.93
C ILE A 34 4.01 2.67 -1.96
N LEU A 35 3.34 2.43 -3.09
CA LEU A 35 3.87 1.56 -4.15
C LEU A 35 5.17 2.11 -4.75
N LEU A 36 5.29 3.42 -4.94
CA LEU A 36 6.51 4.06 -5.45
C LEU A 36 7.69 3.91 -4.48
N VAL A 37 7.47 4.13 -3.18
CA VAL A 37 8.51 3.91 -2.16
C VAL A 37 8.91 2.43 -2.13
N TRP A 38 7.95 1.52 -2.18
CA TRP A 38 8.26 0.09 -2.21
C TRP A 38 9.00 -0.34 -3.50
N LEU A 39 8.73 0.33 -4.62
CA LEU A 39 9.46 0.09 -5.87
C LEU A 39 10.92 0.52 -5.76
N ASP A 40 11.18 1.70 -5.19
CA ASP A 40 12.53 2.24 -4.96
C ASP A 40 13.34 1.33 -4.04
N GLU A 41 12.75 0.87 -2.93
CA GLU A 41 13.40 -0.06 -1.98
C GLU A 41 13.64 -1.47 -2.53
N ALA A 42 12.91 -1.87 -3.58
CA ALA A 42 13.02 -3.19 -4.19
C ALA A 42 14.00 -3.25 -5.38
N GLU A 43 14.61 -2.12 -5.76
CA GLU A 43 15.70 -2.03 -6.74
C GLU A 43 17.08 -2.18 -6.09
#